data_AF-A0A1F7BG47-F1
#
_entry.id   AF-A0A1F7BG47-F1
#
_cell.length_a   1.000
_cell.length_b   1.000
_cell.length_c   1.000
_cell.angle_alpha   90.00
_cell.angle_beta   90.00
_cell.angle_gamma   90.00
#
_symmetry.space_group_name_H-M   'P 1'
#
loop_
_entity.id
_entity.type
_entity.pdbx_description
1 polymer ?
#
loop_
_entity_poly.entity_id
_entity_poly.type
_entity_poly.pdbx_seq_one_letter_code
_entity_poly.pdbx_strand_id
1 'polypeptide(L)'
;MLHVFLGTDKSKALAALNIAVSKLGISVVRVSDASSIEDVRAALAGGGMFGEKRSVVLDRLSDNEETWGLVLAQLLALQEQSDTFFIYEEKVDAATKKLLQKYAEKVEVFDTSKAARARPTVFSLVNHMNAGDKKKLWVGYQQELSIGNAPEAIHGTLFWGVKQALLNARDAQNVQHSKRLLAELAELPHESRRHGEELEYALERFILSRV
;
A
#
# COMPACT_ATOMS: atom_id res chain seq x y z
N MET A 1 -21.05 3.38 -20.71
CA MET A 1 -19.81 4.21 -20.78
C MET A 1 -18.77 3.64 -19.82
N LEU A 2 -17.49 3.53 -20.19
CA LEU A 2 -16.46 2.89 -19.36
C LEU A 2 -15.25 3.81 -19.14
N HIS A 3 -14.94 4.10 -17.88
CA HIS A 3 -13.74 4.84 -17.47
C HIS A 3 -12.81 3.96 -16.65
N VAL A 4 -11.51 4.01 -16.92
CA VAL A 4 -10.51 3.15 -16.27
C VAL A 4 -9.44 4.02 -15.62
N PHE A 5 -9.18 3.75 -14.35
CA PHE A 5 -8.17 4.39 -13.52
C PHE A 5 -7.13 3.33 -13.17
N LEU A 6 -5.90 3.50 -13.67
CA LEU A 6 -4.80 2.58 -13.39
C LEU A 6 -3.76 3.30 -12.54
N GLY A 7 -3.08 2.61 -11.63
CA GLY A 7 -1.78 3.06 -11.17
C GLY A 7 -1.45 2.83 -9.70
N THR A 8 -0.15 2.94 -9.44
CA THR A 8 0.47 2.68 -8.14
C THR A 8 0.32 3.82 -7.12
N ASP A 9 -0.03 5.04 -7.54
CA ASP A 9 -0.39 6.15 -6.65
C ASP A 9 -1.88 6.03 -6.26
N LYS A 10 -2.17 5.13 -5.31
CA LYS A 10 -3.53 4.83 -4.84
C LYS A 10 -4.31 6.07 -4.42
N SER A 11 -3.65 7.00 -3.73
CA SER A 11 -4.33 8.21 -3.23
C SER A 11 -4.83 9.08 -4.37
N LYS A 12 -4.01 9.31 -5.40
CA LYS A 12 -4.43 10.14 -6.55
C LYS A 12 -5.43 9.43 -7.43
N ALA A 13 -5.22 8.13 -7.70
CA ALA A 13 -6.14 7.36 -8.52
C ALA A 13 -7.54 7.31 -7.92
N LEU A 14 -7.66 7.00 -6.63
CA LEU A 14 -8.95 6.96 -5.94
C LEU A 14 -9.59 8.34 -5.79
N ALA A 15 -8.79 9.40 -5.59
CA ALA A 15 -9.31 10.77 -5.56
C ALA A 15 -9.92 11.15 -6.93
N ALA A 16 -9.22 10.87 -8.02
CA ALA A 16 -9.72 11.13 -9.37
C ALA A 16 -10.98 10.31 -9.69
N LEU A 17 -10.98 9.02 -9.33
CA LEU A 17 -12.15 8.14 -9.44
C LEU A 17 -13.35 8.70 -8.68
N ASN A 18 -13.20 9.04 -7.39
CA ASN A 18 -14.29 9.53 -6.58
C ASN A 18 -14.84 10.87 -7.07
N ILE A 19 -13.99 11.75 -7.61
CA ILE A 19 -14.43 12.99 -8.28
C ILE A 19 -15.22 12.68 -9.56
N ALA A 20 -14.79 11.70 -10.36
CA ALA A 20 -15.49 11.32 -11.57
C ALA A 20 -16.88 10.70 -11.27
N VAL A 21 -16.96 9.87 -10.23
CA VAL A 21 -18.22 9.27 -9.76
C VAL A 21 -19.16 10.35 -9.19
N SER A 22 -18.67 11.24 -8.33
CA SER A 22 -19.51 12.26 -7.68
C SER A 22 -20.10 13.27 -8.65
N LYS A 23 -19.39 13.58 -9.75
CA LYS A 23 -19.88 14.47 -10.81
C LYS A 23 -21.13 13.95 -11.52
N LEU A 24 -21.39 12.65 -11.50
CA LEU A 24 -22.60 12.09 -12.11
C LEU A 24 -23.85 12.34 -11.26
N GLY A 25 -23.71 12.44 -9.93
CA GLY A 25 -24.82 12.71 -9.03
C GLY A 25 -25.92 11.63 -9.01
N ILE A 26 -25.62 10.41 -9.46
CA ILE A 26 -26.55 9.26 -9.52
C ILE A 26 -26.15 8.17 -8.51
N SER A 27 -27.02 7.18 -8.34
CA SER A 27 -26.77 6.04 -7.45
C SER A 27 -25.45 5.33 -7.77
N VAL A 28 -24.70 4.98 -6.72
CA VAL A 28 -23.38 4.33 -6.82
C VAL A 28 -23.48 2.91 -6.30
N VAL A 29 -23.12 1.95 -7.15
CA VAL A 29 -22.90 0.55 -6.76
C VAL A 29 -21.40 0.30 -6.80
N ARG A 30 -20.80 -0.17 -5.70
CA ARG A 30 -19.38 -0.49 -5.64
C ARG A 30 -19.18 -1.94 -5.27
N VAL A 31 -18.41 -2.65 -6.07
CA VAL A 31 -17.92 -4.01 -5.80
C VAL A 31 -16.40 -3.99 -5.78
N SER A 32 -15.82 -4.78 -4.88
CA SER A 32 -14.36 -4.85 -4.71
C SER A 32 -13.86 -6.28 -4.60
N ASP A 33 -12.54 -6.44 -4.44
CA ASP A 33 -11.85 -7.67 -4.01
C ASP A 33 -12.54 -8.47 -2.89
N ALA A 34 -13.30 -7.82 -2.01
CA ALA A 34 -14.02 -8.46 -0.91
C ALA A 34 -15.44 -8.96 -1.30
N SER A 35 -15.92 -8.62 -2.49
CA SER A 35 -17.25 -8.99 -2.98
C SER A 35 -17.24 -10.40 -3.57
N SER A 36 -18.36 -11.12 -3.46
CA SER A 36 -18.49 -12.43 -4.08
C SER A 36 -18.63 -12.32 -5.60
N ILE A 37 -18.40 -13.42 -6.32
CA ILE A 37 -18.59 -13.47 -7.77
C ILE A 37 -20.03 -13.13 -8.20
N GLU A 38 -21.01 -13.48 -7.36
CA GLU A 38 -22.42 -13.19 -7.63
C GLU A 38 -22.75 -11.71 -7.40
N ASP A 39 -22.09 -11.05 -6.44
CA ASP A 39 -22.21 -9.59 -6.27
C ASP A 39 -21.67 -8.86 -7.50
N VAL A 40 -20.52 -9.30 -8.04
CA VAL A 40 -19.95 -8.75 -9.27
C VAL A 40 -20.91 -9.01 -10.45
N ARG A 41 -21.42 -10.23 -10.59
CA ARG A 41 -22.40 -10.58 -11.65
C ARG A 41 -23.65 -9.69 -11.57
N ALA A 42 -24.19 -9.50 -10.38
CA ALA A 42 -25.35 -8.65 -10.15
C ALA A 42 -25.06 -7.18 -10.50
N ALA A 43 -23.86 -6.68 -10.17
CA ALA A 43 -23.45 -5.32 -10.52
C ALA A 43 -23.38 -5.12 -12.05
N LEU A 44 -22.83 -6.09 -12.79
CA LEU A 44 -22.73 -6.03 -14.25
C LEU A 44 -24.07 -6.27 -14.98
N ALA A 45 -25.00 -7.00 -14.37
CA ALA A 45 -26.30 -7.30 -14.96
C ALA A 45 -27.22 -6.07 -15.12
N GLY A 46 -26.92 -4.95 -14.45
CA GLY A 46 -27.70 -3.72 -14.55
C GLY A 46 -28.82 -3.59 -13.52
N GLY A 47 -29.53 -2.46 -13.55
CA GLY A 47 -30.65 -2.14 -12.63
C GLY A 47 -32.01 -2.72 -13.07
N GLY A 48 -32.04 -3.53 -14.14
CA GLY A 48 -33.27 -3.98 -14.79
C GLY A 48 -33.90 -2.91 -15.70
N MET A 49 -34.94 -3.29 -16.46
CA MET A 49 -35.61 -2.40 -17.43
C MET A 49 -36.24 -1.13 -16.83
N PHE A 50 -36.49 -1.14 -15.52
CA PHE A 50 -37.09 -0.02 -14.78
C PHE A 50 -36.10 0.64 -13.81
N GLY A 51 -34.85 0.21 -13.82
CA GLY A 51 -33.81 0.79 -12.99
C GLY A 51 -33.42 2.18 -13.47
N GLU A 52 -33.24 3.11 -12.54
CA GLU A 52 -32.59 4.37 -12.84
C GLU A 52 -31.15 4.15 -13.30
N LYS A 53 -30.57 5.10 -14.02
CA LYS A 53 -29.18 5.04 -14.44
C LYS A 53 -28.26 5.04 -13.21
N ARG A 54 -27.30 4.12 -13.17
CA ARG A 54 -26.36 3.98 -12.05
C ARG A 54 -24.93 4.22 -12.49
N SER A 55 -24.09 4.49 -11.50
CA SER A 55 -22.65 4.41 -11.62
C SER A 55 -22.16 3.15 -10.92
N VAL A 56 -21.38 2.33 -11.61
CA VAL A 56 -20.84 1.07 -11.08
C VAL A 56 -19.33 1.19 -10.97
N VAL A 57 -18.80 0.95 -9.77
CA VAL A 57 -17.37 1.00 -9.48
C VAL A 57 -16.86 -0.40 -9.22
N LEU A 58 -15.89 -0.82 -10.03
CA LEU A 58 -15.15 -2.08 -9.93
C LEU A 58 -13.76 -1.77 -9.34
N ASP A 59 -13.55 -2.09 -8.07
CA ASP A 59 -12.35 -1.72 -7.30
C ASP A 59 -11.47 -2.96 -7.03
N ARG A 60 -10.34 -3.06 -7.72
CA ARG A 60 -9.34 -4.12 -7.53
C ARG A 60 -9.90 -5.54 -7.67
N LEU A 61 -10.66 -5.77 -8.74
CA LEU A 61 -11.20 -7.10 -9.03
C LEU A 61 -10.17 -8.02 -9.68
N SER A 62 -9.04 -7.48 -10.14
CA SER A 62 -7.94 -8.26 -10.75
C SER A 62 -7.21 -9.20 -9.78
N ASP A 63 -7.35 -8.99 -8.47
CA ASP A 63 -6.76 -9.85 -7.42
C ASP A 63 -7.37 -11.25 -7.39
N ASN A 64 -8.58 -11.43 -7.96
CA ASN A 64 -9.24 -12.73 -8.10
C ASN A 64 -9.52 -13.01 -9.59
N GLU A 65 -8.89 -14.07 -10.11
CA GLU A 65 -8.95 -14.45 -11.53
C GLU A 65 -10.38 -14.75 -12.02
N GLU A 66 -11.25 -15.30 -11.17
CA GLU A 66 -12.62 -15.64 -11.56
C GLU A 66 -13.47 -14.38 -11.77
N THR A 67 -13.42 -13.45 -10.81
CA THR A 67 -14.13 -12.17 -10.91
C THR A 67 -13.57 -11.32 -12.04
N TRP A 68 -12.24 -11.33 -12.20
CA TRP A 68 -11.60 -10.58 -13.25
C TRP A 68 -11.92 -11.13 -14.64
N GLY A 69 -11.88 -12.45 -14.81
CA GLY A 69 -12.27 -13.12 -16.05
C GLY A 69 -13.70 -12.79 -16.46
N LEU A 70 -14.61 -12.73 -15.48
CA LEU A 70 -16.01 -12.34 -15.69
C LEU A 70 -16.15 -10.88 -16.17
N VAL A 71 -15.39 -9.94 -15.58
CA VAL A 71 -15.37 -8.53 -16.00
C VAL A 71 -14.80 -8.38 -17.41
N LEU A 72 -13.66 -9.02 -17.69
CA LEU A 72 -13.00 -8.95 -19.00
C LEU A 72 -13.87 -9.50 -20.13
N ALA A 73 -14.60 -10.58 -19.87
CA ALA A 73 -15.53 -11.19 -20.83
C ALA A 73 -16.70 -10.26 -21.20
N GLN A 74 -17.06 -9.31 -20.32
CA GLN A 74 -18.21 -8.42 -20.52
C GLN A 74 -17.83 -7.01 -20.99
N LEU A 75 -16.55 -6.67 -21.14
CA LEU A 75 -16.11 -5.30 -21.49
C LEU A 75 -16.84 -4.68 -22.69
N LEU A 76 -17.11 -5.48 -23.73
CA LEU A 76 -17.87 -5.02 -24.90
C LEU A 76 -19.33 -4.66 -24.53
N ALA A 77 -19.99 -5.50 -23.74
CA ALA A 77 -21.37 -5.26 -23.30
C ALA A 77 -21.47 -4.02 -22.38
N LEU A 78 -20.48 -3.80 -21.52
CA LEU A 78 -20.43 -2.62 -20.63
C LEU A 78 -20.31 -1.29 -21.40
N GLN A 79 -19.75 -1.33 -22.62
CA GLN A 79 -19.67 -0.16 -23.48
C GLN A 79 -21.06 0.26 -23.99
N GLU A 80 -21.91 -0.73 -24.30
CA GLU A 80 -23.24 -0.54 -24.90
C GLU A 80 -24.34 -0.27 -23.86
N GLN A 81 -24.10 -0.61 -22.59
CA GLN A 81 -25.04 -0.35 -21.51
C GLN A 81 -25.21 1.14 -21.18
N SER A 82 -26.39 1.48 -20.68
CA SER A 82 -26.77 2.83 -20.25
C SER A 82 -26.06 3.29 -18.98
N ASP A 83 -25.67 2.35 -18.11
CA ASP A 83 -24.92 2.58 -16.88
C ASP A 83 -23.50 3.11 -17.18
N THR A 84 -22.94 3.86 -16.21
CA THR A 84 -21.56 4.34 -16.29
C THR A 84 -20.67 3.47 -15.41
N PHE A 85 -19.70 2.80 -16.01
CA PHE A 85 -18.76 1.90 -15.35
C PHE A 85 -17.43 2.60 -15.09
N PHE A 86 -16.87 2.34 -13.91
CA PHE A 86 -15.58 2.79 -13.49
C PHE A 86 -14.76 1.59 -13.01
N ILE A 87 -13.56 1.41 -13.57
CA ILE A 87 -12.61 0.38 -13.13
C ILE A 87 -11.44 1.07 -12.45
N TYR A 88 -11.04 0.58 -11.28
CA TYR A 88 -9.78 0.94 -10.65
C TYR A 88 -8.91 -0.29 -10.41
N GLU A 89 -7.67 -0.25 -10.90
CA GLU A 89 -6.67 -1.29 -10.70
C GLU A 89 -5.30 -0.69 -10.39
N GLU A 90 -4.56 -1.26 -9.44
CA GLU A 90 -3.20 -0.79 -9.12
C GLU A 90 -2.22 -1.17 -10.23
N LYS A 91 -2.30 -2.42 -10.69
CA LYS A 91 -1.42 -2.99 -11.71
C LYS A 91 -2.22 -3.93 -12.60
N VAL A 92 -1.94 -3.86 -13.89
CA VAL A 92 -2.46 -4.78 -14.90
C VAL A 92 -1.32 -5.13 -15.86
N ASP A 93 -1.34 -6.34 -16.42
CA ASP A 93 -0.39 -6.73 -17.44
C ASP A 93 -0.60 -5.93 -18.74
N ALA A 94 0.39 -5.98 -19.64
CA ALA A 94 0.37 -5.21 -20.87
C ALA A 94 -0.77 -5.61 -21.84
N ALA A 95 -1.20 -6.87 -21.84
CA ALA A 95 -2.29 -7.34 -22.68
C ALA A 95 -3.63 -6.82 -22.13
N THR A 96 -3.86 -6.96 -20.82
CA THR A 96 -5.05 -6.42 -20.15
C THR A 96 -5.14 -4.91 -20.28
N LYS A 97 -4.03 -4.17 -20.14
CA LYS A 97 -4.01 -2.72 -20.36
C LYS A 97 -4.46 -2.34 -21.77
N LYS A 98 -3.96 -3.03 -22.79
CA LYS A 98 -4.38 -2.79 -24.20
C LYS A 98 -5.85 -3.13 -24.41
N LEU A 99 -6.32 -4.20 -23.77
CA LEU A 99 -7.73 -4.60 -23.83
C LEU A 99 -8.63 -3.53 -23.20
N LEU A 100 -8.29 -3.03 -22.01
CA LEU A 100 -9.01 -1.94 -21.35
C LEU A 100 -8.99 -0.67 -22.20
N GLN A 101 -7.85 -0.29 -22.79
CA GLN A 101 -7.75 0.86 -23.69
C GLN A 101 -8.61 0.75 -24.96
N LYS A 102 -8.92 -0.47 -25.41
CA LYS A 102 -9.76 -0.71 -26.58
C LYS A 102 -11.24 -0.44 -26.30
N TYR A 103 -11.72 -0.75 -25.09
CA TYR A 103 -13.15 -0.67 -24.72
C TYR A 103 -13.48 0.53 -23.83
N ALA A 104 -12.50 1.09 -23.13
CA ALA A 104 -12.68 2.26 -22.29
C ALA A 104 -12.73 3.55 -23.11
N GLU A 105 -13.64 4.43 -22.73
CA GLU A 105 -13.74 5.79 -23.27
C GLU A 105 -12.60 6.68 -22.76
N LYS A 106 -12.19 6.46 -21.51
CA LYS A 106 -11.08 7.18 -20.89
C LYS A 106 -10.24 6.24 -20.05
N VAL A 107 -8.93 6.29 -20.23
CA VAL A 107 -7.96 5.60 -19.38
C VAL A 107 -7.01 6.63 -18.78
N GLU A 108 -6.98 6.72 -17.46
CA GLU A 108 -6.09 7.61 -16.70
C GLU A 108 -5.08 6.76 -15.93
N VAL A 109 -3.79 7.14 -16.00
CA VAL A 109 -2.71 6.40 -15.35
C VAL A 109 -2.04 7.28 -14.29
N PHE A 110 -2.02 6.79 -13.05
CA PHE A 110 -1.51 7.47 -11.86
C PHE A 110 -0.36 6.65 -11.25
N ASP A 111 0.77 6.59 -11.94
CA ASP A 111 1.94 5.90 -11.41
C ASP A 111 2.75 6.81 -10.48
N THR A 112 3.21 6.24 -9.35
CA THR A 112 4.17 6.93 -8.49
C THR A 112 5.48 7.06 -9.25
N SER A 113 5.96 8.29 -9.45
CA SER A 113 7.23 8.50 -10.16
C SER A 113 8.37 7.80 -9.39
N LYS A 114 9.25 7.09 -10.12
CA LYS A 114 10.45 6.47 -9.51
C LYS A 114 11.31 7.47 -8.74
N ALA A 115 11.26 8.76 -9.10
CA ALA A 115 12.01 9.83 -8.44
C ALA A 115 11.51 10.17 -7.03
N ALA A 116 10.28 9.78 -6.65
CA ALA A 116 9.81 9.91 -5.27
C ALA A 116 10.41 8.83 -4.33
N ARG A 117 11.16 7.86 -4.86
CA ARG A 117 11.80 6.78 -4.11
C ARG A 117 13.33 6.89 -4.13
N ALA A 118 13.82 7.90 -3.44
CA ALA A 118 15.11 7.79 -2.76
C ALA A 118 15.01 8.35 -1.34
N ARG A 119 13.82 8.25 -0.71
CA ARG A 119 13.78 8.39 0.74
C ARG A 119 14.51 7.17 1.31
N PRO A 120 15.48 7.37 2.21
CA PRO A 120 16.00 6.28 3.02
C PRO A 120 14.78 5.60 3.64
N THR A 121 14.55 4.34 3.31
CA THR A 121 13.42 3.58 3.86
C THR A 121 13.75 3.27 5.32
N VAL A 122 12.78 2.91 6.17
CA VAL A 122 13.07 2.43 7.54
C VAL A 122 14.17 1.33 7.57
N PHE A 123 14.35 0.58 6.47
CA PHE A 123 15.45 -0.36 6.27
C PHE A 123 16.86 0.26 6.18
N SER A 124 17.03 1.50 5.73
CA SER A 124 18.34 2.18 5.79
C SER A 124 18.78 2.45 7.23
N LEU A 125 17.83 2.60 8.17
CA LEU A 125 18.16 2.71 9.59
C LEU A 125 18.86 1.45 10.08
N VAL A 126 18.41 0.27 9.66
CA VAL A 126 19.07 -1.00 9.98
C VAL A 126 20.52 -1.01 9.49
N ASN A 127 20.77 -0.50 8.28
CA ASN A 127 22.13 -0.40 7.74
C ASN A 127 23.00 0.56 8.55
N HIS A 128 22.47 1.72 8.94
CA HIS A 128 23.19 2.68 9.79
C HIS A 128 23.48 2.12 11.18
N MET A 129 22.54 1.38 11.77
CA MET A 129 22.71 0.72 13.05
C MET A 129 23.78 -0.38 13.01
N ASN A 130 23.72 -1.27 12.02
CA ASN A 130 24.72 -2.33 11.85
C ASN A 130 26.11 -1.77 11.54
N ALA A 131 26.19 -0.59 10.91
CA ALA A 131 27.44 0.12 10.66
C ALA A 131 27.95 0.93 11.87
N GLY A 132 27.19 1.02 12.97
CA GLY A 132 27.51 1.87 14.12
C GLY A 132 27.47 3.37 13.81
N ASP A 133 26.83 3.79 12.71
CA ASP A 133 26.76 5.20 12.30
C ASP A 133 25.61 5.89 13.05
N LYS A 134 25.85 6.20 14.34
CA LYS A 134 24.86 6.82 15.23
C LYS A 134 24.26 8.10 14.65
N LYS A 135 25.08 8.92 13.97
CA LYS A 135 24.63 10.19 13.40
C LYS A 135 23.62 9.95 12.28
N LYS A 136 23.93 9.07 11.33
CA LYS A 136 22.98 8.77 10.24
C LYS A 136 21.75 8.03 10.76
N LEU A 137 21.92 7.15 11.75
CA LEU A 137 20.80 6.47 12.39
C LEU A 137 19.84 7.45 13.06
N TRP A 138 20.36 8.39 13.85
CA TRP A 138 19.55 9.40 14.55
C TRP A 138 18.87 10.37 13.57
N VAL A 139 19.58 10.87 12.56
CA VAL A 139 18.97 11.74 11.53
C VAL A 139 17.87 11.00 10.78
N GLY A 140 18.11 9.75 10.38
CA GLY A 140 17.09 8.95 9.71
C GLY A 140 15.89 8.66 10.62
N TYR A 141 16.12 8.39 11.91
CA TYR A 141 15.07 8.20 12.90
C TYR A 141 14.16 9.43 13.01
N GLN A 142 14.75 10.62 13.16
CA GLN A 142 14.00 11.88 13.21
C GLN A 142 13.22 12.15 11.91
N GLN A 143 13.77 11.77 10.75
CA GLN A 143 13.06 11.87 9.48
C GLN A 143 11.83 10.95 9.42
N GLU A 144 11.94 9.72 9.90
CA GLU A 144 10.81 8.78 9.95
C GLU A 144 9.69 9.27 10.88
N LEU A 145 10.02 9.83 12.04
CA LEU A 145 9.05 10.49 12.91
C LEU A 145 8.38 11.68 12.22
N SER A 146 9.15 12.51 11.51
CA SER A 146 8.63 13.72 10.85
C SER A 146 7.60 13.44 9.75
N ILE A 147 7.63 12.23 9.17
CA ILE A 147 6.65 11.79 8.17
C ILE A 147 5.49 11.00 8.78
N GLY A 148 5.41 10.92 10.12
CA GLY A 148 4.30 10.32 10.85
C GLY A 148 4.42 8.80 11.07
N ASN A 149 5.60 8.20 10.87
CA ASN A 149 5.76 6.79 11.21
C ASN A 149 5.80 6.61 12.73
N ALA A 150 4.97 5.70 13.23
CA ALA A 150 4.87 5.42 14.66
C ALA A 150 6.20 4.85 15.21
N PRO A 151 6.62 5.24 16.43
CA PRO A 151 7.81 4.70 17.08
C PRO A 151 7.85 3.16 17.11
N GLU A 152 6.71 2.50 17.29
CA GLU A 152 6.56 1.04 17.28
C GLU A 152 6.90 0.43 15.91
N ALA A 153 6.53 1.08 14.82
CA ALA A 153 6.82 0.60 13.47
C ALA A 153 8.33 0.70 13.18
N ILE A 154 8.95 1.80 13.62
CA ILE A 154 10.39 2.00 13.49
C ILE A 154 11.15 0.97 14.36
N HIS A 155 10.75 0.82 15.62
CA HIS A 155 11.27 -0.20 16.55
C HIS A 155 11.20 -1.61 15.95
N GLY A 156 10.03 -2.01 15.45
CA GLY A 156 9.82 -3.34 14.86
C GLY A 156 10.75 -3.58 13.66
N THR A 157 11.00 -2.56 12.84
CA THR A 157 11.93 -2.65 11.71
C THR A 157 13.38 -2.79 12.16
N LEU A 158 13.81 -2.02 13.15
CA LEU A 158 15.15 -2.14 13.74
C LEU A 158 15.33 -3.54 14.36
N PHE A 159 14.37 -4.01 15.15
CA PHE A 159 14.40 -5.33 15.77
C PHE A 159 14.51 -6.45 14.73
N TRP A 160 13.66 -6.42 13.69
CA TRP A 160 13.73 -7.40 12.61
C TRP A 160 15.07 -7.32 11.87
N GLY A 161 15.58 -6.11 11.62
CA GLY A 161 16.86 -5.88 10.97
C GLY A 161 18.05 -6.48 11.72
N VAL A 162 18.13 -6.29 13.05
CA VAL A 162 19.17 -6.92 13.89
C VAL A 162 18.99 -8.44 13.92
N LYS A 163 17.75 -8.93 13.98
CA LYS A 163 17.48 -10.37 13.91
C LYS A 163 18.02 -10.98 12.62
N GLN A 164 17.83 -10.32 11.47
CA GLN A 164 18.41 -10.76 10.20
C GLN A 164 19.94 -10.69 10.21
N ALA A 165 20.53 -9.62 10.75
CA ALA A 165 21.99 -9.50 10.89
C ALA A 165 22.56 -10.65 11.73
N LEU A 166 21.90 -11.01 12.84
CA LEU A 166 22.28 -12.14 13.69
C LEU A 166 22.20 -13.48 12.95
N LEU A 167 21.12 -13.75 12.21
CA LEU A 167 20.95 -14.99 11.46
C LEU A 167 21.99 -15.15 10.33
N ASN A 168 22.44 -14.04 9.77
CA ASN A 168 23.41 -14.02 8.67
C ASN A 168 24.87 -13.88 9.14
N ALA A 169 25.11 -13.56 10.41
CA ALA A 169 26.46 -13.39 10.96
C ALA A 169 27.26 -14.70 10.89
N ARG A 170 28.53 -14.58 10.51
CA ARG A 170 29.44 -15.74 10.31
C ARG A 170 30.58 -15.78 11.31
N ASP A 171 30.97 -14.64 11.84
CA ASP A 171 32.02 -14.51 12.84
C ASP A 171 31.44 -14.24 14.25
N ALA A 172 32.22 -14.60 15.27
CA ALA A 172 31.81 -14.51 16.66
C ALA A 172 31.53 -13.06 17.11
N GLN A 173 32.27 -12.08 16.56
CA GLN A 173 32.13 -10.68 16.93
C GLN A 173 30.78 -10.13 16.47
N ASN A 174 30.40 -10.36 15.22
CA ASN A 174 29.11 -9.91 14.68
C ASN A 174 27.92 -10.65 15.32
N VAL A 175 28.08 -11.93 15.66
CA VAL A 175 27.10 -12.67 16.45
C VAL A 175 26.90 -12.02 17.82
N GLN A 176 27.99 -11.73 18.55
CA GLN A 176 27.90 -11.12 19.88
C GLN A 176 27.31 -9.71 19.82
N HIS A 177 27.74 -8.89 18.87
CA HIS A 177 27.23 -7.55 18.65
C HIS A 177 25.72 -7.56 18.35
N SER A 178 25.28 -8.41 17.42
CA SER A 178 23.87 -8.51 17.05
C SER A 178 23.01 -9.09 18.18
N LYS A 179 23.52 -10.05 18.96
CA LYS A 179 22.82 -10.56 20.15
C LYS A 179 22.57 -9.49 21.19
N ARG A 180 23.57 -8.62 21.44
CA ARG A 180 23.44 -7.51 22.39
C ARG A 180 22.36 -6.53 21.95
N LEU A 181 22.45 -6.05 20.70
CA LEU A 181 21.46 -5.11 20.16
C LEU A 181 20.04 -5.71 20.13
N LEU A 182 19.92 -7.01 19.80
CA LEU A 182 18.62 -7.68 19.76
C LEU A 182 17.99 -7.76 21.15
N ALA A 183 18.78 -8.06 22.18
CA ALA A 183 18.30 -8.11 23.56
C ALA A 183 17.86 -6.73 24.05
N GLU A 184 18.69 -5.70 23.84
CA GLU A 184 18.36 -4.32 24.22
C GLU A 184 17.10 -3.82 23.50
N LEU A 185 16.95 -4.10 22.19
CA LEU A 185 15.74 -3.77 21.44
C LEU A 185 14.52 -4.55 21.93
N ALA A 186 14.66 -5.81 22.34
CA ALA A 186 13.55 -6.60 22.88
C ALA A 186 13.03 -6.03 24.21
N GLU A 187 13.94 -5.54 25.05
CA GLU A 187 13.61 -5.00 26.37
C GLU A 187 13.04 -3.57 26.29
N LEU A 188 13.44 -2.79 25.29
CA LEU A 188 13.13 -1.36 25.19
C LEU A 188 11.64 -1.00 25.37
N PRO A 189 10.66 -1.66 24.72
CA PRO A 189 9.25 -1.34 24.92
C PRO A 189 8.73 -1.72 26.32
N HIS A 190 9.39 -2.65 27.00
CA HIS A 190 9.06 -3.00 28.37
C HIS A 190 9.65 -2.00 29.36
N GLU A 191 10.89 -1.56 29.12
CA GLU A 191 11.53 -0.51 29.91
C GLU A 191 10.77 0.81 29.80
N SER A 192 10.44 1.24 28.58
CA SER A 192 9.67 2.47 28.34
C SER A 192 8.37 2.49 29.15
N ARG A 193 7.61 1.38 29.12
CA ARG A 193 6.38 1.23 29.90
C ARG A 193 6.62 1.20 31.40
N ARG A 194 7.67 0.53 31.88
CA ARG A 194 8.01 0.48 33.32
C ARG A 194 8.41 1.84 33.86
N HIS A 195 9.06 2.66 33.05
CA HIS A 195 9.50 4.01 33.42
C HIS A 195 8.45 5.10 33.13
N GLY A 196 7.34 4.75 32.47
CA GLY A 196 6.32 5.72 32.07
C GLY A 196 6.83 6.74 31.04
N GLU A 197 7.83 6.37 30.24
CA GLU A 197 8.37 7.21 29.17
C GLU A 197 7.81 6.78 27.80
N GLU A 198 7.65 7.74 26.90
CA GLU A 198 7.24 7.47 25.51
C GLU A 198 8.31 6.62 24.79
N LEU A 199 7.87 5.66 23.97
CA LEU A 199 8.77 4.77 23.22
C LEU A 199 9.66 5.57 22.26
N GLU A 200 9.18 6.71 21.78
CA GLU A 200 9.96 7.66 20.97
C GLU A 200 11.26 8.06 21.68
N TYR A 201 11.14 8.52 22.92
CA TYR A 201 12.27 8.96 23.72
C TYR A 201 13.20 7.79 24.08
N ALA A 202 12.62 6.62 24.38
CA ALA A 202 13.39 5.41 24.66
C ALA A 202 14.25 4.98 23.46
N LEU A 203 13.68 5.03 22.24
CA LEU A 203 14.38 4.74 20.99
C LEU A 203 15.50 5.74 20.71
N GLU A 204 15.24 7.03 20.88
CA GLU A 204 16.25 8.06 20.71
C GLU A 204 17.44 7.83 21.66
N ARG A 205 17.16 7.54 22.93
CA ARG A 205 18.18 7.20 23.94
C ARG A 205 18.96 5.95 23.56
N PHE A 206 18.28 4.90 23.08
CA PHE A 206 18.93 3.69 22.59
C PHE A 206 19.90 3.98 21.44
N ILE A 207 19.44 4.73 20.43
CA ILE A 207 20.23 5.11 19.24
C ILE A 207 21.50 5.87 19.64
N LEU A 208 21.40 6.81 20.58
CA LEU A 208 22.53 7.67 20.96
C LEU A 208 23.53 6.96 21.89
N SER A 209 23.07 6.04 22.72
CA SER A 209 23.90 5.44 23.79
C SER A 209 24.39 4.02 23.50
N ARG A 210 23.63 3.19 22.77
CA ARG A 210 23.86 1.74 22.71
C ARG A 210 24.32 1.18 21.36
N VAL A 211 24.04 1.89 20.27
CA VAL A 211 24.54 1.60 18.91
C VAL A 211 25.96 2.08 18.78
#